data_AF-A0A1Q7JF41-F1
#
_entry.id   AF-A0A1Q7JF41-F1
#
_cell.length_a   1.000
_cell.length_b   1.000
_cell.length_c   1.000
_cell.angle_alpha   90.00
_cell.angle_beta   90.00
_cell.angle_gamma   90.00
#
_symmetry.space_group_name_H-M   'P 1'
#
loop_
_entity.id
_entity.type
_entity.pdbx_description
1 polymer ?
#
loop_
_entity_poly.entity_id
_entity_poly.type
_entity_poly.pdbx_seq_one_letter_code
_entity_poly.pdbx_strand_id
1 'polypeptide(L)'
;MVPPHHTAIRFRWKYRDDRQSAGGRGQARIAPPDSLRFDWVATLGLASGAAVLVGDSVRWADPEESFHSLVPAIPMLWASLGTVRPPAADAAVSGKADPPRELWRFVRGADTLTYVSTAATPRVLEAEWRQGGKVVARSRTVYDAEARPASARVDFPEGSARFEFTVVAVDTMVVIAPALWRSRR
;
A
#
# COMPACT_ATOMS: atom_id res chain seq x y z
N MET A 1 -3.66 -11.79 -1.79
CA MET A 1 -3.60 -11.85 -3.26
C MET A 1 -2.46 -10.95 -3.71
N VAL A 2 -1.56 -11.47 -4.56
CA VAL A 2 -0.45 -10.72 -5.18
C VAL A 2 -0.75 -10.61 -6.67
N PRO A 3 -0.53 -9.46 -7.33
CA PRO A 3 -0.73 -9.36 -8.77
C PRO A 3 0.12 -10.39 -9.53
N PRO A 4 -0.43 -11.15 -10.48
CA PRO A 4 0.31 -12.19 -11.21
C PRO A 4 1.19 -11.63 -12.33
N HIS A 5 0.96 -10.39 -12.74
CA HIS A 5 1.63 -9.73 -13.86
C HIS A 5 2.12 -8.33 -13.46
N HIS A 6 3.04 -7.78 -14.26
CA HIS A 6 3.39 -6.37 -14.15
C HIS A 6 2.14 -5.51 -14.20
N THR A 7 1.99 -4.61 -13.23
CA THR A 7 0.78 -3.79 -13.10
C THR A 7 1.18 -2.35 -12.83
N ALA A 8 0.56 -1.39 -13.53
CA ALA A 8 0.65 0.03 -13.25
C ALA A 8 -0.71 0.55 -12.76
N ILE A 9 -0.72 1.15 -11.58
CA ILE A 9 -1.91 1.74 -10.94
C ILE A 9 -1.69 3.25 -10.87
N ARG A 10 -2.47 4.01 -11.62
CA ARG A 10 -2.49 5.49 -11.53
C ARG A 10 -3.57 5.90 -10.55
N PHE A 11 -3.26 6.85 -9.67
CA PHE A 11 -4.18 7.27 -8.63
C PHE A 11 -4.05 8.76 -8.32
N ARG A 12 -5.09 9.31 -7.71
CA ARG A 12 -5.03 10.57 -6.95
C ARG A 12 -4.82 10.23 -5.49
N TRP A 13 -4.08 11.07 -4.79
CA TRP A 13 -3.86 10.89 -3.36
C TRP A 13 -4.21 12.14 -2.58
N LYS A 14 -4.56 11.94 -1.31
CA LYS A 14 -4.74 12.99 -0.31
C LYS A 14 -4.09 12.53 0.99
N TYR A 15 -3.42 13.46 1.64
CA TYR A 15 -2.90 13.29 2.98
C TYR A 15 -3.45 14.41 3.87
N ARG A 16 -3.79 14.09 5.11
CA ARG A 16 -4.18 15.06 6.12
C ARG A 16 -3.76 14.60 7.50
N ASP A 17 -3.29 15.52 8.31
CA ASP A 17 -3.15 15.39 9.76
C ASP A 17 -3.69 16.66 10.44
N ASP A 18 -3.42 16.81 11.74
CA ASP A 18 -3.89 17.96 12.54
C ASP A 18 -3.26 19.30 12.12
N ARG A 19 -2.17 19.30 11.36
CA ARG A 19 -1.39 20.50 10.99
C ARG A 19 -1.50 20.84 9.51
N GLN A 20 -1.64 19.85 8.64
CA GLN A 20 -1.53 20.05 7.21
C GLN A 20 -2.45 19.13 6.41
N SER A 21 -2.76 19.59 5.20
CA SER A 21 -3.42 18.78 4.17
C SER A 21 -2.68 18.95 2.85
N ALA A 22 -2.37 17.83 2.22
CA ALA A 22 -1.76 17.77 0.91
C ALA A 22 -2.54 16.81 0.01
N GLY A 23 -2.30 16.88 -1.28
CA GLY A 23 -2.85 15.94 -2.23
C GLY A 23 -2.12 16.01 -3.55
N GLY A 24 -2.40 15.09 -4.45
CA GLY A 24 -1.71 15.04 -5.72
C GLY A 24 -2.10 13.85 -6.58
N ARG A 25 -1.16 13.49 -7.45
CA ARG A 25 -1.25 12.33 -8.34
C ARG A 25 -0.08 11.40 -8.05
N GLY A 26 -0.27 10.12 -8.33
CA GLY A 26 0.81 9.14 -8.24
C GLY A 26 0.58 7.96 -9.15
N GLN A 27 1.64 7.15 -9.25
CA GLN A 27 1.63 5.90 -9.98
C GLN A 27 2.41 4.85 -9.20
N ALA A 28 1.76 3.73 -8.93
CA ALA A 28 2.42 2.53 -8.44
C ALA A 28 2.69 1.60 -9.61
N ARG A 29 3.88 1.02 -9.69
CA ARG A 29 4.22 -0.05 -10.64
C ARG A 29 4.67 -1.27 -9.85
N ILE A 30 3.92 -2.35 -9.97
CA ILE A 30 4.19 -3.61 -9.28
C ILE A 30 4.83 -4.55 -10.29
N ALA A 31 6.03 -5.02 -9.98
CA ALA A 31 6.67 -6.14 -10.64
C ALA A 31 6.68 -7.33 -9.67
N PRO A 32 5.89 -8.39 -9.93
CA PRO A 32 5.90 -9.58 -9.10
C PRO A 32 7.31 -10.20 -9.06
N PRO A 33 7.66 -10.89 -7.96
CA PRO A 33 6.78 -11.25 -6.84
C PRO A 33 6.58 -10.15 -5.78
N ASP A 34 7.48 -9.17 -5.70
CA ASP A 34 7.59 -8.32 -4.51
C ASP A 34 8.15 -6.90 -4.74
N SER A 35 8.33 -6.49 -5.99
CA SER A 35 8.91 -5.19 -6.33
C SER A 35 7.82 -4.15 -6.60
N LEU A 36 7.98 -2.97 -6.01
CA LEU A 36 7.07 -1.84 -6.17
C LEU A 36 7.86 -0.57 -6.43
N ARG A 37 7.57 0.13 -7.52
CA ARG A 37 7.94 1.53 -7.70
C ARG A 37 6.74 2.41 -7.38
N PHE A 38 6.94 3.41 -6.53
CA PHE A 38 5.92 4.37 -6.14
C PHE A 38 6.37 5.78 -6.54
N ASP A 39 5.73 6.36 -7.55
CA ASP A 39 5.93 7.74 -7.97
C ASP A 39 4.80 8.62 -7.46
N TRP A 40 5.13 9.82 -7.00
CA TRP A 40 4.14 10.79 -6.52
C TRP A 40 4.52 12.21 -6.89
N VAL A 41 3.50 13.03 -7.10
CA VAL A 41 3.60 14.45 -7.38
C VAL A 41 2.49 15.17 -6.62
N ALA A 42 2.85 16.14 -5.79
CA ALA A 42 1.91 16.99 -5.08
C ALA A 42 1.17 17.94 -6.04
N THR A 43 0.03 18.44 -5.60
CA THR A 43 -0.78 19.40 -6.34
C THR A 43 0.05 20.65 -6.62
N LEU A 44 -0.13 21.24 -7.81
CA LEU A 44 0.69 22.35 -8.34
C LEU A 44 2.17 22.02 -8.59
N GLY A 45 2.59 20.75 -8.44
CA GLY A 45 3.98 20.33 -8.72
C GLY A 45 5.01 20.79 -7.69
N LEU A 46 4.56 21.28 -6.54
CA LEU A 46 5.42 21.86 -5.48
C LEU A 46 6.39 20.84 -4.86
N ALA A 47 6.02 19.56 -4.90
CA ALA A 47 6.86 18.46 -4.45
C ALA A 47 6.60 17.25 -5.33
N SER A 48 7.63 16.44 -5.53
CA SER A 48 7.49 15.14 -6.19
C SER A 48 8.63 14.23 -5.76
N GLY A 49 8.38 12.93 -5.86
CA GLY A 49 9.38 11.93 -5.55
C GLY A 49 9.04 10.56 -6.13
N ALA A 50 9.99 9.66 -5.96
CA ALA A 50 9.84 8.27 -6.29
C ALA A 50 10.52 7.40 -5.23
N ALA A 51 10.02 6.19 -5.04
CA ALA A 51 10.67 5.18 -4.24
C ALA A 51 10.56 3.81 -4.91
N VAL A 52 11.54 2.96 -4.66
CA VAL A 52 11.49 1.54 -5.02
C VAL A 52 11.56 0.71 -3.74
N LEU A 53 10.65 -0.24 -3.65
CA LEU A 53 10.54 -1.19 -2.56
C LEU A 53 10.71 -2.61 -3.11
N VAL A 54 11.38 -3.45 -2.34
CA VAL A 54 11.44 -4.90 -2.55
C VAL A 54 11.04 -5.54 -1.23
N GLY A 55 9.96 -6.32 -1.23
CA GLY A 55 9.41 -6.77 0.05
C GLY A 55 8.80 -5.60 0.82
N ASP A 56 9.19 -5.54 2.10
CA ASP A 56 8.88 -4.43 3.00
C ASP A 56 10.07 -3.47 3.19
N SER A 57 11.08 -3.55 2.32
CA SER A 57 12.31 -2.74 2.41
C SER A 57 12.38 -1.71 1.29
N VAL A 58 12.69 -0.47 1.65
CA VAL A 58 13.02 0.60 0.70
C VAL A 58 14.41 0.32 0.13
N ARG A 59 14.51 0.20 -1.19
CA ARG A 59 15.80 0.09 -1.90
C ARG A 59 16.40 1.45 -2.17
N TRP A 60 15.57 2.40 -2.56
CA TRP A 60 15.91 3.81 -2.64
C TRP A 60 14.65 4.65 -2.63
N ALA A 61 14.77 5.89 -2.19
CA ALA A 61 13.74 6.91 -2.28
C ALA A 61 14.39 8.26 -2.58
N ASP A 62 13.72 9.07 -3.38
CA ASP A 62 14.18 10.40 -3.78
C ASP A 62 12.97 11.35 -3.87
N PRO A 63 12.83 12.33 -2.96
CA PRO A 63 13.62 12.51 -1.74
C PRO A 63 13.23 11.47 -0.67
N GLU A 64 14.21 10.93 0.06
CA GLU A 64 13.98 9.89 1.07
C GLU A 64 13.07 10.35 2.22
N GLU A 65 13.37 11.49 2.85
CA GLU A 65 12.57 12.05 3.95
C GLU A 65 11.10 12.29 3.56
N SER A 66 10.88 12.78 2.34
CA SER A 66 9.54 13.02 1.82
C SER A 66 8.76 11.71 1.62
N PHE A 67 9.43 10.65 1.16
CA PHE A 67 8.79 9.35 1.02
C PHE A 67 8.39 8.75 2.37
N HIS A 68 9.28 8.76 3.36
CA HIS A 68 8.98 8.25 4.71
C HIS A 68 7.86 9.02 5.40
N SER A 69 7.80 10.34 5.18
CA SER A 69 6.69 11.16 5.69
C SER A 69 5.35 10.81 5.04
N LEU A 70 5.36 10.45 3.75
CA LEU A 70 4.16 10.15 2.98
C LEU A 70 3.65 8.71 3.20
N VAL A 71 4.58 7.76 3.36
CA VAL A 71 4.30 6.33 3.52
C VAL A 71 4.98 5.80 4.80
N PRO A 72 4.43 6.09 5.98
CA PRO A 72 5.06 5.67 7.23
C PRO A 72 4.89 4.18 7.54
N ALA A 73 4.03 3.47 6.80
CA ALA A 73 3.81 2.03 6.96
C ALA A 73 3.78 1.30 5.60
N ILE A 74 4.91 0.70 5.22
CA ILE A 74 5.06 -0.05 3.95
C ILE A 74 4.03 -1.19 3.81
N PRO A 75 3.72 -1.99 4.85
CA PRO A 75 2.67 -3.02 4.74
C PRO A 75 1.30 -2.44 4.39
N MET A 76 1.00 -1.22 4.84
CA MET A 76 -0.24 -0.53 4.49
C MET A 76 -0.22 0.02 3.07
N LEU A 77 0.95 0.40 2.53
CA LEU A 77 1.07 0.75 1.11
C LEU A 77 0.68 -0.44 0.24
N TRP A 78 1.23 -1.63 0.50
CA TRP A 78 0.84 -2.84 -0.22
C TRP A 78 -0.65 -3.16 -0.06
N ALA A 79 -1.17 -3.09 1.17
CA ALA A 79 -2.59 -3.32 1.45
C ALA A 79 -3.49 -2.33 0.69
N SER A 80 -3.09 -1.05 0.61
CA SER A 80 -3.81 0.01 -0.11
C SER A 80 -3.86 -0.21 -1.62
N LEU A 81 -2.87 -0.92 -2.16
CA LEU A 81 -2.83 -1.38 -3.55
C LEU A 81 -3.55 -2.73 -3.73
N GLY A 82 -4.31 -3.17 -2.74
CA GLY A 82 -5.07 -4.42 -2.77
C GLY A 82 -4.22 -5.68 -2.65
N THR A 83 -2.96 -5.55 -2.21
CA THR A 83 -1.99 -6.65 -2.16
C THR A 83 -1.81 -7.15 -0.73
N VAL A 84 -1.96 -8.47 -0.54
CA VAL A 84 -1.57 -9.15 0.71
C VAL A 84 -0.21 -9.79 0.46
N ARG A 85 0.82 -9.28 1.13
CA ARG A 85 2.19 -9.77 1.02
C ARG A 85 2.39 -11.00 1.91
N PRO A 86 3.14 -12.02 1.46
CA PRO A 86 3.66 -13.02 2.38
C PRO A 86 4.51 -12.33 3.46
N PRO A 87 4.40 -12.74 4.73
CA PRO A 87 5.23 -12.15 5.78
C PRO A 87 6.67 -12.64 5.67
N ALA A 88 7.55 -12.09 6.51
CA ALA A 88 8.91 -12.61 6.67
C ALA A 88 8.90 -14.10 7.04
N ALA A 89 9.94 -14.83 6.64
CA ALA A 89 10.02 -16.28 6.80
C ALA A 89 9.98 -16.76 8.28
N ASP A 90 10.36 -15.89 9.21
CA ASP A 90 10.34 -16.12 10.66
C ASP A 90 9.00 -15.75 11.32
N ALA A 91 8.01 -15.27 10.56
CA ALA A 91 6.71 -14.92 11.09
C ALA A 91 5.79 -16.15 11.21
N ALA A 92 5.10 -16.26 12.34
CA ALA A 92 4.02 -17.23 12.49
C ALA A 92 2.79 -16.78 11.68
N VAL A 93 2.21 -17.71 10.93
CA VAL A 93 1.04 -17.48 10.07
C VAL A 93 -0.15 -18.26 10.60
N SER A 94 -1.29 -17.60 10.73
CA SER A 94 -2.58 -18.22 11.03
C SER A 94 -3.65 -17.66 10.11
N GLY A 95 -4.66 -18.46 9.81
CA GLY A 95 -5.77 -18.06 8.96
C GLY A 95 -7.08 -18.67 9.41
N LYS A 96 -8.18 -17.98 9.14
CA LYS A 96 -9.54 -18.48 9.35
C LYS A 96 -10.39 -18.10 8.15
N ALA A 97 -11.03 -19.09 7.53
CA ALA A 97 -12.11 -18.87 6.59
C ALA A 97 -13.44 -18.86 7.36
N ASP A 98 -14.18 -17.77 7.23
CA ASP A 98 -15.48 -17.54 7.89
C ASP A 98 -16.39 -16.78 6.92
N PRO A 99 -16.90 -17.44 5.86
CA PRO A 99 -17.57 -16.78 4.75
C PRO A 99 -18.67 -15.81 5.21
N PRO A 100 -18.74 -14.59 4.64
CA PRO A 100 -18.02 -14.12 3.46
C PRO A 100 -16.62 -13.54 3.76
N ARG A 101 -16.06 -13.79 4.94
CA ARG A 101 -14.78 -13.23 5.40
C ARG A 101 -13.66 -14.26 5.38
N GLU A 102 -12.47 -13.82 5.03
CA GLU A 102 -11.23 -14.56 5.18
C GLU A 102 -10.26 -13.71 5.98
N LEU A 103 -9.70 -14.29 7.04
CA LEU A 103 -8.77 -13.62 7.94
C LEU A 103 -7.40 -14.28 7.84
N TRP A 104 -6.36 -13.46 7.73
CA TRP A 104 -4.97 -13.88 7.86
C TRP A 104 -4.31 -13.04 8.94
N ARG A 105 -3.52 -13.68 9.80
CA ARG A 105 -2.74 -13.01 10.83
C ARG A 105 -1.30 -13.48 10.76
N PHE A 106 -0.40 -12.51 10.67
CA PHE A 106 1.05 -12.70 10.71
C PHE A 106 1.59 -12.13 12.01
N VAL A 107 2.42 -12.89 12.72
CA VAL A 107 3.00 -12.51 14.01
C VAL A 107 4.51 -12.65 13.95
N ARG A 108 5.24 -11.58 14.29
CA ARG A 108 6.70 -11.59 14.37
C ARG A 108 7.13 -10.87 15.64
N GLY A 109 7.62 -11.63 16.62
CA GLY A 109 7.87 -11.09 17.96
C GLY A 109 6.58 -10.51 18.57
N ALA A 110 6.61 -9.22 18.93
CA ALA A 110 5.45 -8.51 19.47
C ALA A 110 4.59 -7.81 18.39
N ASP A 111 5.02 -7.86 17.13
CA ASP A 111 4.36 -7.18 16.02
C ASP A 111 3.34 -8.10 15.37
N THR A 112 2.19 -7.54 15.00
CA THR A 112 1.12 -8.29 14.33
C THR A 112 0.59 -7.54 13.12
N LEU A 113 0.37 -8.26 12.03
CA LEU A 113 -0.29 -7.76 10.83
C LEU A 113 -1.48 -8.65 10.55
N THR A 114 -2.69 -8.11 10.67
CA THR A 114 -3.93 -8.84 10.40
C THR A 114 -4.57 -8.30 9.14
N TYR A 115 -4.97 -9.21 8.25
CA TYR A 115 -5.75 -8.92 7.06
C TYR A 115 -7.14 -9.54 7.18
N VAL A 116 -8.16 -8.83 6.69
CA VAL A 116 -9.52 -9.35 6.54
C VAL A 116 -9.99 -9.05 5.13
N SER A 117 -10.25 -10.07 4.33
CA SER A 117 -10.91 -9.95 3.03
C SER A 117 -12.39 -10.27 3.20
N THR A 118 -13.27 -9.39 2.71
CA THR A 118 -14.72 -9.62 2.68
C THR A 118 -15.19 -9.73 1.24
N ALA A 119 -15.68 -10.90 0.85
CA ALA A 119 -16.21 -11.20 -0.48
C ALA A 119 -17.69 -10.78 -0.63
N ALA A 120 -18.02 -9.58 -0.18
CA ALA A 120 -19.32 -8.94 -0.42
C ALA A 120 -19.22 -7.97 -1.61
N THR A 121 -20.32 -7.30 -1.97
CA THR A 121 -20.31 -6.20 -2.93
C THR A 121 -20.52 -4.87 -2.20
N PRO A 122 -19.54 -3.95 -2.22
CA PRO A 122 -18.22 -4.09 -2.84
C PRO A 122 -17.29 -5.02 -2.04
N ARG A 123 -16.32 -5.64 -2.72
CA ARG A 123 -15.28 -6.44 -2.07
C ARG A 123 -14.34 -5.50 -1.31
N VAL A 124 -13.92 -5.90 -0.12
CA VAL A 124 -13.04 -5.09 0.74
C VAL A 124 -11.88 -5.92 1.26
N LEU A 125 -10.68 -5.32 1.29
CA LEU A 125 -9.52 -5.79 2.05
C LEU A 125 -9.22 -4.79 3.15
N GLU A 126 -9.25 -5.25 4.40
CA GLU A 126 -8.83 -4.49 5.56
C GLU A 126 -7.49 -5.03 6.05
N ALA A 127 -6.62 -4.14 6.54
CA ALA A 127 -5.37 -4.51 7.17
C ALA A 127 -5.17 -3.70 8.45
N GLU A 128 -4.68 -4.32 9.51
CA GLU A 128 -4.31 -3.66 10.76
C GLU A 128 -2.90 -4.09 11.14
N TRP A 129 -2.01 -3.10 11.28
CA TRP A 129 -0.66 -3.30 11.75
C TRP A 129 -0.50 -2.80 13.18
N ARG A 130 -0.04 -3.69 14.05
CA ARG A 130 0.34 -3.36 15.42
C ARG A 130 1.81 -3.61 15.66
N GLN A 131 2.43 -2.72 16.41
CA GLN A 131 3.78 -2.89 16.94
C GLN A 131 3.73 -2.85 18.47
N GLY A 132 4.30 -3.87 19.12
CA GLY A 132 4.22 -3.98 20.58
C GLY A 132 2.79 -3.92 21.13
N GLY A 133 1.80 -4.45 20.39
CA GLY A 133 0.37 -4.40 20.74
C GLY A 133 -0.36 -3.09 20.44
N LYS A 134 0.35 -2.00 20.09
CA LYS A 134 -0.24 -0.71 19.72
C LYS A 134 -0.57 -0.66 18.24
N VAL A 135 -1.76 -0.16 17.89
CA VAL A 135 -2.15 0.00 16.48
C VAL A 135 -1.39 1.18 15.86
N VAL A 136 -0.51 0.87 14.92
CA VAL A 136 0.31 1.86 14.22
C VAL A 136 -0.41 2.37 12.98
N ALA A 137 -1.07 1.47 12.24
CA ALA A 137 -1.82 1.85 11.05
C ALA A 137 -2.95 0.86 10.72
N ARG A 138 -3.97 1.37 10.04
CA ARG A 138 -5.08 0.58 9.47
C ARG A 138 -5.27 0.94 8.02
N SER A 139 -5.45 -0.04 7.15
CA SER A 139 -5.80 0.16 5.75
C SER A 139 -7.17 -0.45 5.47
N ARG A 140 -7.93 0.21 4.59
CA ARG A 140 -9.16 -0.32 3.99
C ARG A 140 -9.15 -0.04 2.50
N THR A 141 -9.10 -1.09 1.71
CA THR A 141 -9.11 -1.06 0.25
C THR A 141 -10.43 -1.61 -0.26
N VAL A 142 -11.08 -0.84 -1.14
CA VAL A 142 -12.30 -1.25 -1.84
C VAL A 142 -11.93 -1.66 -3.26
N TYR A 143 -12.47 -2.77 -3.72
CA TYR A 143 -12.26 -3.26 -5.08
C TYR A 143 -13.43 -2.89 -6.01
N ASP A 144 -13.13 -2.76 -7.30
CA ASP A 144 -14.13 -2.66 -8.37
C ASP A 144 -14.71 -4.04 -8.74
N ALA A 145 -15.61 -4.06 -9.73
CA ALA A 145 -16.26 -5.28 -10.21
C ALA A 145 -15.26 -6.29 -10.82
N GLU A 146 -14.12 -5.81 -11.33
CA GLU A 146 -13.04 -6.62 -11.89
C GLU A 146 -12.02 -7.06 -10.82
N ALA A 147 -12.34 -6.88 -9.53
CA ALA A 147 -11.48 -7.21 -8.40
C ALA A 147 -10.12 -6.46 -8.40
N ARG A 148 -10.08 -5.26 -8.97
CA ARG A 148 -8.94 -4.33 -8.91
C ARG A 148 -9.17 -3.29 -7.83
N PRO A 149 -8.13 -2.73 -7.19
CA PRO A 149 -8.32 -1.66 -6.21
C PRO A 149 -8.97 -0.45 -6.87
N ALA A 150 -10.08 0.04 -6.30
CA ALA A 150 -10.79 1.24 -6.74
C ALA A 150 -10.45 2.44 -5.84
N SER A 151 -10.35 2.20 -4.53
CA SER A 151 -9.92 3.21 -3.57
C SER A 151 -9.31 2.55 -2.34
N ALA A 152 -8.51 3.31 -1.60
CA ALA A 152 -8.01 2.88 -0.31
C ALA A 152 -7.88 4.05 0.64
N ARG A 153 -8.02 3.75 1.93
CA ARG A 153 -7.76 4.66 3.03
C ARG A 153 -6.79 4.00 3.98
N VAL A 154 -5.82 4.77 4.46
CA VAL A 154 -4.89 4.39 5.51
C VAL A 154 -5.00 5.40 6.65
N ASP A 155 -5.29 4.94 7.86
CA ASP A 155 -5.32 5.78 9.06
C ASP A 155 -4.10 5.45 9.93
N PHE A 156 -3.49 6.50 10.49
CA PHE A 156 -2.36 6.45 11.43
C PHE A 156 -2.81 7.05 12.77
N PRO A 157 -3.30 6.22 13.71
CA PRO A 157 -3.97 6.72 14.92
C PRO A 157 -3.12 7.63 15.80
N GLU A 158 -1.81 7.38 15.90
CA GLU A 158 -0.92 8.16 16.77
C GLU A 158 -0.77 9.63 16.36
N GLY A 159 -0.79 9.89 15.05
CA GLY A 159 -0.62 11.24 14.49
C GLY A 159 -1.93 11.86 14.03
N SER A 160 -3.08 11.23 14.31
CA SER A 160 -4.39 11.59 13.74
C SER A 160 -4.35 11.73 12.21
N ALA A 161 -3.43 11.03 11.54
CA ALA A 161 -3.15 11.23 10.14
C ALA A 161 -3.94 10.25 9.27
N ARG A 162 -4.31 10.68 8.08
CA ARG A 162 -5.01 9.88 7.09
C ARG A 162 -4.38 10.08 5.72
N PHE A 163 -4.16 8.97 5.05
CA PHE A 163 -3.79 8.92 3.65
C PHE A 163 -4.92 8.24 2.85
N GLU A 164 -5.30 8.81 1.72
CA GLU A 164 -6.33 8.26 0.84
C GLU A 164 -5.80 8.14 -0.59
N PHE A 165 -6.11 7.01 -1.24
CA PHE A 165 -5.88 6.74 -2.65
C PHE A 165 -7.23 6.62 -3.37
N THR A 166 -7.35 7.23 -4.55
CA THR A 166 -8.43 6.98 -5.49
C THR A 166 -7.83 6.53 -6.80
N VAL A 167 -8.09 5.30 -7.20
CA VAL A 167 -7.55 4.73 -8.44
C VAL A 167 -8.26 5.37 -9.63
N VAL A 168 -7.44 5.77 -10.60
CA VAL A 168 -7.88 6.41 -11.85
C VAL A 168 -7.76 5.43 -13.02
N ALA A 169 -6.70 4.61 -13.04
CA ALA A 169 -6.49 3.61 -14.08
C ALA A 169 -5.62 2.46 -13.57
N VAL A 170 -5.85 1.28 -14.12
CA VAL A 170 -5.03 0.09 -13.90
C VAL A 170 -4.64 -0.48 -15.28
N ASP A 171 -3.34 -0.66 -15.49
CA ASP A 171 -2.77 -1.26 -16.70
C ASP A 171 -1.97 -2.51 -16.30
N THR A 172 -2.47 -3.69 -16.69
CA THR A 172 -1.89 -5.01 -16.39
C THR A 172 -1.00 -5.54 -17.52
N MET A 173 -0.85 -4.79 -18.62
CA MET A 173 0.00 -5.13 -19.76
C MET A 173 1.23 -4.22 -19.84
N VAL A 174 1.49 -3.45 -18.78
CA VAL A 174 2.59 -2.49 -18.74
C VAL A 174 3.95 -3.17 -18.90
N VAL A 175 4.77 -2.64 -19.81
CA VAL A 175 6.20 -2.93 -19.87
C VAL A 175 6.92 -1.91 -18.99
N ILE A 176 7.55 -2.39 -17.92
CA ILE A 176 8.28 -1.52 -16.98
C ILE A 176 9.74 -1.48 -17.40
N ALA A 177 10.20 -0.33 -17.90
CA ALA A 177 11.58 -0.14 -18.32
C ALA A 177 12.55 -0.41 -17.16
N PRO A 178 13.62 -1.22 -17.35
CA PRO A 178 14.57 -1.57 -16.29
C PRO A 178 15.22 -0.38 -15.57
N ALA A 179 15.42 0.72 -16.30
CA ALA A 179 16.01 1.96 -15.76
C ALA A 179 15.18 2.53 -14.60
N LEU A 180 13.87 2.39 -14.64
CA LEU A 180 12.97 2.87 -13.58
C LEU A 180 13.19 2.16 -12.24
N TRP A 181 13.88 1.03 -12.18
CA TRP A 181 14.16 0.37 -10.89
C TRP A 181 15.42 0.88 -10.20
N ARG A 182 16.32 1.55 -10.93
CA ARG A 182 17.66 1.89 -10.46
C ARG A 182 17.76 3.32 -9.94
N SER A 183 16.98 4.23 -10.52
CA SER A 183 17.02 5.65 -10.19
C SER A 183 15.70 6.34 -10.48
N ARG A 184 15.57 7.55 -9.94
CA ARG A 184 14.47 8.46 -10.30
C ARG A 184 14.58 8.97 -11.74
N ARG A 185 15.81 9.20 -12.21
CA ARG A 185 16.16 9.60 -13.59
C ARG A 185 16.27 8.41 -14.52
#